data_AF-A0A966PVC0-F1
#
_entry.id   AF-A0A966PVC0-F1
#
_cell.length_a   1.000
_cell.length_b   1.000
_cell.length_c   1.000
_cell.angle_alpha   90.00
_cell.angle_beta   90.00
_cell.angle_gamma   90.00
#
_symmetry.space_group_name_H-M   'P 1'
#
loop_
_entity.id
_entity.type
_entity.pdbx_description
1 polymer ?
#
loop_
_entity_poly.entity_id
_entity_poly.type
_entity_poly.pdbx_seq_one_letter_code
_entity_poly.pdbx_strand_id
1 'polypeptide(L)' 'MKNRYRIEIYDEVKANDLTLYSEQGVDKEYLTEIVFSNLRRFQGNVKAFVYDNLKKKKTTALFLPMEVIPKKTELTKLLG' A
#
# COMPACT_ATOMS: atom_id res chain seq x y z
N MET A 1 13.35 -17.61 -4.91
CA MET A 1 12.86 -17.65 -3.51
C MET A 1 11.43 -17.17 -3.51
N LYS A 2 10.51 -17.99 -2.98
CA LYS A 2 9.12 -17.58 -2.78
C LYS A 2 9.09 -16.35 -1.86
N ASN A 3 8.26 -15.36 -2.15
CA ASN A 3 8.03 -14.17 -1.31
C ASN A 3 9.28 -13.30 -1.00
N ARG A 4 10.17 -13.10 -1.98
CA ARG A 4 11.37 -12.28 -1.80
C ARG A 4 11.05 -10.85 -1.37
N TYR A 5 10.04 -10.24 -1.97
CA TYR A 5 9.67 -8.86 -1.67
C TYR A 5 8.43 -8.86 -0.79
N ARG A 6 8.48 -8.11 0.30
CA ARG A 6 7.35 -7.87 1.19
C ARG A 6 6.88 -6.44 1.00
N ILE A 7 5.62 -6.28 0.63
CA ILE A 7 4.97 -4.98 0.45
C ILE A 7 4.19 -4.71 1.73
N GLU A 8 4.54 -3.64 2.42
CA GLU A 8 3.94 -3.22 3.69
C GLU A 8 3.21 -1.91 3.45
N ILE A 9 1.90 -1.88 3.64
CA ILE A 9 1.06 -0.69 3.47
C ILE A 9 0.39 -0.39 4.80
N TYR A 10 0.65 0.80 5.30
CA TYR A 10 0.20 1.30 6.58
C TYR A 10 -0.76 2.45 6.38
N ASP A 11 -1.88 2.42 7.08
CA ASP A 11 -2.72 3.60 7.25
C ASP A 11 -2.33 4.37 8.51
N GLU A 12 -2.88 5.56 8.68
CA GLU A 12 -2.48 6.47 9.76
C GLU A 12 -2.88 5.93 11.13
N VAL A 13 -4.03 5.26 11.19
CA VAL A 13 -4.60 4.68 12.42
C VAL A 13 -4.12 3.25 12.68
N LYS A 14 -3.34 2.65 11.78
CA LYS A 14 -2.83 1.27 11.82
C LYS A 14 -3.88 0.17 11.95
N ALA A 15 -5.14 0.49 11.65
CA ALA A 15 -6.25 -0.44 11.80
C ALA A 15 -6.45 -1.29 10.54
N ASN A 16 -5.95 -0.82 9.39
CA ASN A 16 -6.18 -1.45 8.09
C ASN A 16 -4.89 -1.83 7.37
N ASP A 17 -3.80 -2.04 8.13
CA ASP A 17 -2.50 -2.42 7.60
C ASP A 17 -2.61 -3.65 6.67
N LEU A 18 -1.87 -3.60 5.56
CA LEU A 18 -1.85 -4.65 4.55
C LEU A 18 -0.42 -5.08 4.28
N THR A 19 -0.16 -6.38 4.39
CA THR A 19 1.09 -7.00 3.98
C THR A 19 0.86 -7.94 2.82
N LEU A 20 1.59 -7.74 1.72
CA LEU A 20 1.57 -8.61 0.55
C LEU A 20 2.98 -9.13 0.26
N TYR A 21 3.06 -10.21 -0.49
CA TYR A 21 4.33 -10.80 -0.90
C TYR A 21 4.41 -10.91 -2.42
N SER A 22 5.59 -10.64 -2.96
CA SER A 22 5.89 -10.81 -4.38
C SER A 22 7.19 -11.59 -4.55
N GLU A 23 7.24 -12.44 -5.58
CA GLU A 23 8.48 -13.10 -6.01
C GLU A 23 9.33 -12.19 -6.90
N GLN A 24 8.68 -11.27 -7.61
CA GLN A 24 9.28 -10.35 -8.56
C GLN A 24 9.50 -8.97 -7.94
N GLY A 25 10.44 -8.21 -8.50
CA GLY A 25 10.72 -6.84 -8.06
C GLY A 25 9.46 -5.97 -8.12
N VAL A 26 9.27 -5.14 -7.10
CA VAL A 26 8.17 -4.19 -7.03
C VAL A 26 8.76 -2.79 -7.22
N ASP A 27 8.56 -2.26 -8.42
CA ASP A 27 8.94 -0.89 -8.77
C ASP A 27 7.92 0.12 -8.25
N LYS A 28 8.11 1.39 -8.61
CA LYS A 28 7.27 2.48 -8.13
C LYS A 28 5.86 2.38 -8.70
N GLU A 29 5.75 2.09 -9.99
CA GLU A 29 4.50 2.00 -10.73
C GLU A 29 3.63 0.88 -10.16
N TYR A 30 4.21 -0.31 -9.99
CA TYR A 30 3.49 -1.44 -9.42
C TYR A 30 3.11 -1.22 -7.95
N LEU A 31 4.00 -0.64 -7.13
CA LEU A 31 3.65 -0.27 -5.75
C LEU A 31 2.46 0.71 -5.73
N THR A 32 2.45 1.67 -6.65
CA THR A 32 1.39 2.67 -6.77
C THR A 32 0.06 1.99 -7.08
N GLU A 33 0.00 1.11 -8.08
CA GLU A 33 -1.20 0.37 -8.45
C GLU A 33 -1.79 -0.44 -7.29
N ILE A 34 -0.93 -1.14 -6.53
CA ILE A 34 -1.36 -1.94 -5.38
C ILE A 34 -2.00 -1.05 -4.30
N VAL A 35 -1.37 0.08 -4.00
CA VAL A 35 -1.86 1.01 -2.97
C VAL A 35 -3.19 1.64 -3.41
N PHE A 36 -3.29 2.11 -4.65
CA PHE A 36 -4.52 2.70 -5.19
C PHE A 36 -5.67 1.68 -5.26
N SER A 37 -5.37 0.42 -5.61
CA SER A 37 -6.37 -0.65 -5.66
C SER A 37 -6.95 -0.99 -4.28
N ASN A 38 -6.19 -0.74 -3.21
CA ASN A 38 -6.61 -0.96 -1.82
C ASN A 38 -7.02 0.32 -1.08
N LEU A 39 -6.99 1.48 -1.74
CA LEU A 39 -7.10 2.80 -1.11
C LEU A 39 -8.35 2.96 -0.25
N ARG A 40 -9.47 2.35 -0.66
CA ARG A 40 -10.76 2.40 0.06
C ARG A 40 -10.71 1.78 1.46
N ARG A 41 -9.74 0.91 1.73
CA ARG A 41 -9.57 0.23 3.02
C ARG A 41 -8.88 1.10 4.06
N PHE A 42 -7.99 1.98 3.62
CA PHE A 42 -7.13 2.76 4.50
C PHE A 42 -7.84 4.02 5.03
N GLN A 43 -7.40 4.48 6.20
CA GLN A 43 -7.89 5.71 6.82
C GLN A 43 -6.72 6.68 7.10
N GLY A 44 -6.90 7.94 6.71
CA GLY A 44 -5.89 8.97 6.85
C GLY A 44 -4.73 8.83 5.87
N ASN A 45 -3.55 9.30 6.26
CA ASN A 45 -2.33 9.22 5.48
C ASN A 45 -1.89 7.76 5.24
N VAL A 46 -1.45 7.45 4.02
CA VAL A 46 -1.00 6.09 3.65
C VAL A 46 0.50 6.07 3.39
N LYS A 47 1.19 5.10 3.99
CA LYS A 47 2.62 4.84 3.80
C LYS A 47 2.80 3.42 3.28
N ALA A 48 3.48 3.26 2.15
CA ALA A 48 3.79 1.95 1.61
C ALA A 48 5.30 1.76 1.43
N PHE A 49 5.78 0.55 1.70
CA PHE A 49 7.18 0.17 1.59
C PHE A 49 7.32 -1.19 0.93
N VAL A 50 8.35 -1.33 0.10
CA VAL A 50 8.80 -2.62 -0.42
C VAL A 50 10.09 -2.99 0.31
N TYR A 51 10.08 -4.12 1.00
CA TYR A 51 11.22 -4.70 1.67
C TYR A 51 11.74 -5.90 0.88
N ASP A 52 13.00 -5.86 0.43
CA ASP A 52 13.67 -6.99 -0.19
C ASP A 52 14.28 -7.87 0.90
N ASN A 53 13.71 -9.06 1.13
CA ASN A 53 14.17 -10.00 2.15
C ASN A 53 15.58 -10.54 1.87
N LEU A 54 16.01 -10.59 0.60
CA LEU A 54 17.35 -11.05 0.25
C LEU A 54 18.39 -9.99 0.62
N LYS A 55 18.10 -8.72 0.28
CA LYS A 55 19.00 -7.58 0.56
C LYS A 55 18.80 -7.01 1.98
N LYS A 56 17.79 -7.47 2.71
CA LYS A 56 17.39 -7.02 4.05
C LYS A 56 17.18 -5.50 4.16
N LYS A 57 16.64 -4.86 3.12
CA LYS A 57 16.44 -3.40 3.08
C LYS A 57 15.16 -3.00 2.37
N LYS A 58 14.66 -1.80 2.69
CA LYS A 58 13.59 -1.14 1.92
C LYS A 58 14.15 -0.67 0.58
N THR A 59 13.49 -1.01 -0.52
CA THR A 59 13.93 -0.68 -1.88
C THR A 59 13.08 0.41 -2.52
N THR A 60 11.79 0.43 -2.22
CA THR A 60 10.81 1.35 -2.79
C THR A 60 9.89 1.85 -1.68
N ALA A 61 9.50 3.12 -1.73
CA ALA A 61 8.57 3.70 -0.77
C ALA A 61 7.59 4.62 -1.49
N LEU A 62 6.37 4.70 -0.95
CA LEU A 62 5.32 5.62 -1.40
C LEU A 62 4.68 6.26 -0.17
N PHE A 63 4.41 7.56 -0.27
CA PHE A 63 3.64 8.30 0.72
C PHE A 63 2.48 8.99 0.01
N LEU A 64 1.27 8.76 0.50
CA LEU A 64 0.03 9.33 -0.01
C LEU A 64 -0.64 10.12 1.11
N PRO A 65 -0.59 11.46 1.08
CA PRO A 65 -1.30 12.28 2.04
C PRO A 65 -2.82 12.16 1.82
N MET A 66 -3.60 12.21 2.90
CA MET A 66 -5.06 12.05 2.80
C MET A 66 -5.73 13.11 1.91
N GLU A 67 -5.10 14.27 1.74
CA GLU A 67 -5.61 15.39 0.94
C GLU A 67 -5.72 15.05 -0.55
N VAL A 68 -4.88 14.14 -1.05
CA VAL A 68 -4.93 13.69 -2.45
C VAL A 68 -5.79 12.43 -2.63
N ILE A 69 -6.27 11.85 -1.54
CA ILE A 69 -7.12 10.66 -1.56
C ILE A 69 -8.57 11.11 -1.78
N PRO A 70 -9.28 10.59 -2.80
CA PRO A 70 -10.69 10.90 -3.00
C PRO A 70 -11.49 10.56 -1.75
N LYS A 71 -12.24 11.54 -1.22
CA LYS A 71 -13.11 11.32 -0.06
C LYS A 71 -14.17 10.27 -0.41
N LYS A 72 -14.46 9.37 0.53
CA LYS A 72 -15.60 8.44 0.42
C LYS A 72 -16.88 9.28 0.28
N THR A 73 -17.57 9.15 -0.84
CA THR A 73 -18.88 9.77 -1.08
C THR A 73 -20.01 8.82 -0.65
N GLU A 74 -21.21 9.34 -0.47
CA GLU A 74 -22.41 8.52 -0.18
C GLU A 74 -22.62 7.41 -1.23
N LEU A 75 -22.35 7.70 -2.50
CA LEU A 75 -22.40 6.71 -3.59
C LEU A 75 -21.40 5.55 -3.40
N THR A 76 -20.22 5.82 -2.85
CA THR A 76 -19.25 4.75 -2.54
C THR A 76 -19.61 3.92 -1.32
N LYS A 77 -20.51 4.38 -0.44
CA LYS A 77 -21.00 3.59 0.71
C LYS A 77 -22.00 2.51 0.29
N LEU A 78 -22.72 2.71 -0.82
CA LEU A 78 -23.72 1.78 -1.34
C LEU A 78 -23.12 0.52 -2.02
N LEU A 79 -21.81 0.50 -2.25
CA LEU A 79 -21.09 -0.58 -2.90
C LEU A 79 -20.24 -1.43 -1.92
N GLY A 80 -20.44 -1.25 -0.61
CA GLY A 80 -19.72 -1.94 0.46
C GLY A 80 -20.60 -2.93 1.21
#